data_AF-A0A7J4VQX6-F1
#
_entry.id   AF-A0A7J4VQX6-F1
#
_cell.length_a   1.000
_cell.length_b   1.000
_cell.length_c   1.000
_cell.angle_alpha   90.00
_cell.angle_beta   90.00
_cell.angle_gamma   90.00
#
_symmetry.space_group_name_H-M   'P 1'
#
loop_
_entity.id
_entity.type
_entity.pdbx_description
1 polymer ?
#
loop_
_entity_poly.entity_id
_entity_poly.type
_entity_poly.pdbx_seq_one_letter_code
_entity_poly.pdbx_strand_id
1 'polypeptide(L)' 'MMTTQNRYDEIRAAFFEVLQTLGVEPGKPISNYDIGPPMVMRGFTQDEIVHVLFSLQTRKVIALLPGNRIELLEPAAK' A
#
# COMPACT_ATOMS: atom_id res chain seq x y z
N MET A 1 15.08 -5.83 23.46
CA MET A 1 14.22 -4.63 23.34
C MET A 1 13.38 -4.82 22.09
N MET A 2 12.07 -5.06 22.23
CA MET A 2 11.13 -5.07 21.10
C MET A 2 10.48 -3.70 21.07
N THR A 3 10.81 -2.87 20.08
CA THR A 3 10.02 -1.66 19.81
C THR A 3 8.63 -2.11 19.41
N THR A 4 7.60 -1.67 20.12
CA THR A 4 6.21 -1.82 19.68
C THR A 4 6.07 -1.04 18.37
N GLN A 5 6.22 -1.72 17.24
CA GLN A 5 5.96 -1.13 15.93
C GLN A 5 4.45 -0.85 15.86
N ASN A 6 4.08 0.38 15.52
CA ASN A 6 2.67 0.72 15.33
C ASN A 6 2.12 -0.12 14.17
N ARG A 7 0.99 -0.81 14.38
CA ARG A 7 0.34 -1.68 13.39
C ARG A 7 0.15 -1.00 12.04
N TYR A 8 -0.20 0.29 12.05
CA TYR A 8 -0.30 1.10 10.83
C TYR A 8 1.03 1.17 10.06
N ASP A 9 2.15 1.37 10.76
CA ASP A 9 3.46 1.49 10.12
C ASP A 9 3.94 0.14 9.56
N GLU A 10 3.58 -0.98 10.18
CA GLU A 10 3.83 -2.33 9.65
C GLU A 10 3.10 -2.54 8.32
N ILE A 11 1.80 -2.25 8.28
CA ILE A 11 0.98 -2.40 7.07
C ILE A 11 1.49 -1.46 5.99
N ARG A 12 1.84 -0.21 6.35
CA ARG A 12 2.39 0.78 5.41
C ARG A 12 3.70 0.30 4.81
N ALA A 13 4.62 -0.20 5.62
CA ALA A 13 5.90 -0.75 5.14
C ALA A 13 5.66 -1.93 4.20
N ALA A 14 4.84 -2.91 4.61
CA ALA A 14 4.51 -4.06 3.79
C ALA A 14 3.86 -3.69 2.45
N PHE A 15 2.99 -2.68 2.45
CA PHE A 15 2.38 -2.16 1.23
C PHE A 15 3.44 -1.65 0.24
N PHE A 16 4.40 -0.85 0.69
CA PHE A 16 5.48 -0.37 -0.20
C PHE A 16 6.41 -1.48 -0.65
N GLU A 17 6.71 -2.47 0.18
CA GLU A 17 7.47 -3.66 -0.23
C GLU A 17 6.76 -4.45 -1.33
N VAL A 18 5.43 -4.60 -1.24
CA VAL A 18 4.62 -5.22 -2.29
C VAL A 18 4.70 -4.40 -3.57
N LEU A 19 4.56 -3.07 -3.51
CA LEU A 19 4.68 -2.22 -4.69
C LEU A 19 6.07 -2.32 -5.36
N GLN A 20 7.14 -2.37 -4.56
CA GLN A 20 8.50 -2.56 -5.05
C GLN A 20 8.66 -3.93 -5.73
N THR A 21 8.12 -4.98 -5.13
CA THR A 21 8.16 -6.35 -5.69
C THR A 21 7.40 -6.44 -7.02
N LEU A 22 6.30 -5.69 -7.16
CA LEU A 22 5.50 -5.62 -8.38
C LEU A 22 6.07 -4.65 -9.42
N GLY A 23 7.19 -3.96 -9.12
CA GLY A 23 7.82 -3.01 -10.04
C GLY A 23 6.93 -1.81 -10.37
N VAL A 24 6.08 -1.37 -9.43
CA VAL A 24 5.18 -0.23 -9.63
C VAL A 24 5.98 1.05 -9.77
N GLU A 25 5.75 1.77 -10.87
CA GLU A 25 6.34 3.08 -11.11
C GLU A 25 5.32 4.20 -10.79
N PRO A 26 5.78 5.37 -10.32
CA PRO A 26 4.92 6.54 -10.22
C PRO A 26 4.25 6.89 -11.55
N GLY A 27 2.99 7.33 -11.48
CA GLY A 27 2.22 7.66 -12.69
C GLY A 27 1.62 6.47 -13.45
N LYS A 28 1.93 5.22 -13.05
CA LYS A 28 1.37 4.01 -13.68
C LYS A 28 0.35 3.33 -12.74
N PRO A 29 -0.94 3.28 -13.13
CA PRO A 29 -1.95 2.62 -12.32
C PRO A 29 -1.76 1.10 -12.20
N ILE A 30 -1.93 0.56 -11.00
CA ILE A 30 -1.95 -0.88 -10.70
C ILE A 30 -3.29 -1.28 -10.05
N SER A 31 -3.72 -2.53 -10.24
CA SER A 31 -4.94 -3.02 -9.59
C SER A 31 -4.70 -3.35 -8.12
N ASN A 32 -5.65 -3.00 -7.25
CA ASN A 32 -5.68 -3.49 -5.88
C ASN A 32 -5.83 -5.01 -5.81
N TYR A 33 -6.32 -5.68 -6.86
CA TYR A 33 -6.36 -7.15 -6.91
C TYR A 33 -4.97 -7.78 -7.05
N ASP A 34 -3.98 -7.02 -7.55
CA ASP A 34 -2.58 -7.46 -7.60
C ASP A 34 -1.88 -7.24 -6.25
N ILE A 35 -2.34 -6.27 -5.46
CA ILE A 35 -1.73 -5.87 -4.17
C ILE A 35 -2.35 -6.61 -2.98
N GLY A 36 -3.67 -6.81 -3.01
CA GLY A 36 -4.44 -7.38 -1.89
C GLY A 36 -3.98 -8.77 -1.47
N PRO A 37 -3.86 -9.76 -2.38
CA PRO A 37 -3.47 -11.12 -2.01
C PRO A 37 -2.08 -11.20 -1.34
N PRO A 38 -1.01 -10.53 -1.84
CA PRO A 38 0.26 -10.43 -1.12
C PRO A 38 0.15 -9.87 0.31
N MET A 39 -0.71 -8.87 0.52
CA MET A 39 -0.92 -8.28 1.85
C MET A 39 -1.69 -9.23 2.78
N VAL A 40 -2.73 -9.89 2.29
CA VAL A 40 -3.50 -10.88 3.08
C VAL A 40 -2.64 -12.09 3.45
N MET A 41 -1.76 -12.56 2.56
CA MET A 41 -0.81 -13.64 2.87
C MET A 41 0.19 -13.27 3.98
N ARG A 42 0.43 -11.97 4.20
CA ARG A 42 1.26 -11.45 5.31
C ARG A 42 0.45 -11.30 6.63
N GLY A 43 -0.82 -11.69 6.64
CA GLY A 43 -1.67 -11.65 7.83
C GLY A 43 -2.35 -10.31 8.08
N PHE A 44 -2.42 -9.43 7.07
CA PHE A 44 -3.20 -8.20 7.14
C PHE A 44 -4.65 -8.44 6.72
N THR A 45 -5.59 -7.86 7.44
CA THR A 45 -7.01 -7.89 7.07
C THR A 45 -7.32 -6.86 5.98
N GLN A 46 -8.43 -7.07 5.26
CA GLN A 46 -8.87 -6.11 4.25
C GLN A 46 -9.11 -4.72 4.84
N ASP A 47 -9.73 -4.62 6.02
CA ASP A 47 -10.02 -3.35 6.67
C ASP A 47 -8.75 -2.59 7.04
N GLU A 48 -7.73 -3.30 7.54
CA GLU A 48 -6.40 -2.74 7.83
C GLU A 48 -5.73 -2.18 6.56
N ILE A 49 -5.78 -2.94 5.46
CA ILE A 49 -5.22 -2.51 4.18
C ILE A 49 -5.95 -1.26 3.68
N VAL A 50 -7.29 -1.28 3.67
CA VAL A 50 -8.12 -0.17 3.22
C VAL A 50 -7.88 1.08 4.05
N HIS A 51 -7.73 0.96 5.38
CA HIS A 51 -7.38 2.08 6.25
C HIS A 51 -6.06 2.74 5.81
N VAL A 52 -5.02 1.95 5.53
CA VAL A 52 -3.73 2.47 5.05
C VAL A 52 -3.89 3.15 3.69
N LEU A 53 -4.62 2.56 2.75
CA LEU A 53 -4.84 3.16 1.43
C LEU A 53 -5.50 4.54 1.53
N PHE A 54 -6.55 4.68 2.34
CA PHE A 54 -7.21 5.98 2.54
C PHE A 54 -6.32 7.00 3.26
N SER A 55 -5.51 6.57 4.22
CA SER A 55 -4.54 7.45 4.89
C SER A 55 -3.45 7.94 3.92
N LEU A 56 -2.93 7.06 3.07
CA LEU A 56 -1.95 7.41 2.04
C LEU A 56 -2.55 8.33 0.97
N GLN A 57 -3.80 8.10 0.56
CA GLN A 57 -4.52 9.00 -0.35
C GLN A 57 -4.70 10.39 0.26
N THR A 58 -5.11 10.48 1.53
CA THR A 58 -5.27 11.75 2.25
C THR A 58 -3.96 12.54 2.31
N ARG A 59 -2.83 11.82 2.43
CA ARG A 59 -1.47 12.39 2.43
C ARG A 59 -0.93 12.66 1.02
N LYS A 60 -1.72 12.42 -0.04
CA LYS A 60 -1.34 12.55 -1.46
C LYS A 60 -0.11 11.72 -1.85
N VAL A 61 0.05 10.56 -1.24
CA VAL A 61 1.10 9.59 -1.62
C VAL A 61 0.62 8.69 -2.76
N ILE A 62 -0.67 8.35 -2.75
CA ILE A 62 -1.32 7.60 -3.83
C ILE A 62 -2.59 8.33 -4.26
N ALA A 63 -3.07 8.02 -5.47
CA ALA A 63 -4.44 8.29 -5.90
C ALA A 63 -5.23 6.97 -5.97
N LEU A 64 -6.46 6.98 -5.49
CA LEU A 64 -7.42 5.90 -5.76
C LEU A 64 -8.16 6.21 -7.06
N LEU A 65 -8.17 5.26 -7.98
CA LEU A 65 -8.72 5.40 -9.32
C LEU A 65 -9.92 4.45 -9.53
N PRO A 66 -10.82 4.75 -10.48
CA PRO A 66 -11.89 3.84 -10.87
C PRO A 66 -11.36 2.45 -11.27
N GLY A 67 -12.21 1.43 -11.11
CA GLY A 67 -11.84 0.04 -11.44
C GLY A 67 -10.94 -0.63 -10.40
N ASN A 68 -11.00 -0.19 -9.14
CA ASN A 68 -10.21 -0.71 -8.02
C ASN A 68 -8.69 -0.66 -8.30
N ARG A 69 -8.23 0.52 -8.69
CA ARG A 69 -6.83 0.80 -9.03
C ARG A 69 -6.25 1.87 -8.12
N ILE A 70 -4.94 1.85 -7.99
CA ILE A 70 -4.19 2.94 -7.37
C ILE A 70 -3.11 3.43 -8.33
N GLU A 71 -2.70 4.67 -8.14
CA GLU A 71 -1.53 5.26 -8.78
C GLU A 71 -0.63 5.84 -7.69
N LEU A 72 0.66 5.54 -7.78
CA LEU A 72 1.66 6.13 -6.91
C LEU A 72 1.99 7.54 -7.43
N LEU A 73 1.86 8.57 -6.59
CA LEU A 73 2.02 9.97 -7.00
C LEU A 73 3.48 10.45 -6.97
N GLU A 74 4.29 9.86 -6.10
CA GLU A 74 5.72 10.14 -5.96
C GLU A 74 6.49 8.83 -5.76
N PRO A 75 7.78 8.73 -6.10
CA PRO A 75 8.57 7.53 -5.87
C PRO A 75 8.40 7.02 -4.43
N ALA A 76 8.11 5.72 -4.28
CA ALA A 76 8.10 5.08 -2.97
C ALA A 76 9.51 5.29 -2.38
N ALA A 77 9.62 6.12 -1.35
CA ALA A 77 10.90 6.47 -0.77
C ALA A 77 11.70 5.19 -0.47
N LYS A 78 12.97 5.17 -0.92
CA LYS A 78 13.91 4.09 -0.64
C LYS A 78 14.17 3.94 0.85
#